data_AF-A0A0E3LL83-F1
#
_entry.id   AF-A0A0E3LL83-F1
#
_cell.length_a   1.000
_cell.length_b   1.000
_cell.length_c   1.000
_cell.angle_alpha   90.00
_cell.angle_beta   90.00
_cell.angle_gamma   90.00
#
_symmetry.space_group_name_H-M   'P 1'
#
loop_
_entity.id
_entity.type
_entity.pdbx_description
1 polymer ?
#
loop_
_entity_poly.entity_id
_entity_poly.type
_entity_poly.pdbx_seq_one_letter_code
_entity_poly.pdbx_strand_id
1 'polypeptide(L)'
;MPRHSKSKVWPQTSKLKIYTRPEDIVIYTETDERGHVQTNKKGWEKFKATVILGTFQDNETFIEVPENTLIWTCNITSRGRLSQLVHEGEIYSNEKVTVLVHVI
;
A
#
# COMPACT_ATOMS: atom_id res chain seq x y z
N MET A 1 -22.91 -11.46 2.65
CA MET A 1 -22.27 -11.06 1.38
C MET A 1 -20.79 -10.89 1.64
N PRO A 2 -19.88 -11.55 0.90
CA PRO A 2 -18.45 -11.32 1.07
C PRO A 2 -18.15 -9.86 0.69
N ARG A 3 -17.58 -9.11 1.63
CA ARG A 3 -17.22 -7.71 1.42
C ARG A 3 -15.95 -7.69 0.58
N HIS A 4 -16.07 -7.51 -0.73
CA HIS A 4 -14.91 -7.44 -1.61
C HIS A 4 -13.94 -6.37 -1.12
N SER A 5 -12.65 -6.72 -1.06
CA SER A 5 -11.62 -5.75 -0.73
C SER A 5 -11.66 -4.59 -1.71
N LYS A 6 -11.46 -3.37 -1.21
CA LYS A 6 -11.34 -2.17 -2.04
C LYS A 6 -9.92 -1.92 -2.54
N SER A 7 -8.97 -2.80 -2.20
CA SER A 7 -7.60 -2.75 -2.72
C SER A 7 -7.59 -3.13 -4.19
N LYS A 8 -6.90 -2.35 -5.02
CA LYS A 8 -6.67 -2.67 -6.43
C LYS A 8 -5.21 -3.03 -6.63
N VAL A 9 -4.94 -4.29 -6.98
CA VAL A 9 -3.60 -4.75 -7.34
C VAL A 9 -3.20 -4.12 -8.67
N TRP A 10 -1.95 -3.68 -8.80
CA TRP A 10 -1.40 -3.21 -10.06
C TRP A 10 -1.03 -4.40 -10.94
N PRO A 11 -1.26 -4.33 -12.27
CA PRO A 11 -0.81 -5.39 -13.16
C PRO A 11 0.71 -5.56 -13.04
N GLN A 12 1.17 -6.78 -12.80
CA GLN A 12 2.59 -7.11 -12.71
C GLN A 12 3.20 -7.09 -14.10
N THR A 13 3.79 -5.96 -14.48
CA THR A 13 4.54 -5.86 -15.73
C THR A 13 5.70 -4.89 -15.50
N SER A 14 6.91 -5.47 -15.38
CA SER A 14 8.23 -4.83 -15.32
C SER A 14 8.57 -3.97 -14.09
N LYS A 15 9.83 -3.51 -14.03
CA LYS A 15 10.38 -2.61 -13.02
C LYS A 15 9.63 -1.29 -13.06
N LEU A 16 9.09 -0.86 -11.92
CA LEU A 16 8.25 0.34 -11.83
C LEU A 16 8.97 1.46 -11.08
N LYS A 17 8.76 2.70 -11.53
CA LYS A 17 9.15 3.91 -10.80
C LYS A 17 7.89 4.63 -10.35
N ILE A 18 7.73 4.75 -9.03
CA ILE A 18 6.66 5.50 -8.40
C ILE A 18 7.25 6.84 -7.99
N TYR A 19 6.93 7.89 -8.75
CA TYR A 19 7.37 9.25 -8.41
C TYR A 19 6.67 9.72 -7.13
N THR A 20 7.47 10.16 -6.17
CA THR A 20 7.00 10.67 -4.88
C THR A 20 7.03 12.19 -4.89
N ARG A 21 6.11 12.79 -4.13
CA ARG A 21 6.10 14.23 -3.85
C ARG A 21 6.75 14.49 -2.49
N PRO A 22 7.28 15.71 -2.25
CA PRO A 22 7.82 16.08 -0.95
C PRO A 22 6.81 15.93 0.21
N GLU A 23 5.52 16.04 -0.07
CA GLU A 23 4.44 15.91 0.91
C GLU A 23 4.01 14.46 1.16
N ASP A 24 4.42 13.53 0.29
CA ASP A 24 4.07 12.12 0.44
C ASP A 24 4.77 11.51 1.65
N ILE A 25 4.07 10.57 2.30
CA ILE A 25 4.55 9.99 3.55
C ILE A 25 4.77 8.50 3.35
N VAL A 26 6.01 8.05 3.58
CA VAL A 26 6.39 6.63 3.57
C VAL A 26 6.28 6.08 4.98
N ILE A 27 5.55 4.98 5.14
CA ILE A 27 5.39 4.24 6.39
C ILE A 27 5.82 2.79 6.19
N TYR A 28 6.68 2.31 7.07
CA TYR A 28 7.01 0.89 7.19
C TYR A 28 6.14 0.27 8.27
N THR A 29 5.41 -0.77 7.93
CA THR A 29 4.45 -1.41 8.85
C THR A 29 4.22 -2.87 8.46
N GLU A 30 3.33 -3.53 9.18
CA GLU A 30 2.97 -4.92 8.98
C GLU A 30 1.46 -5.03 8.84
N THR A 31 0.99 -5.99 8.03
CA THR A 31 -0.42 -6.31 7.95
C THR A 31 -0.88 -7.08 9.19
N ASP A 32 -2.12 -6.89 9.62
CA ASP A 32 -2.71 -7.68 10.71
C ASP A 32 -2.98 -9.13 10.27
N GLU A 33 -3.41 -9.99 11.19
CA GLU A 33 -3.79 -11.39 10.94
C GLU A 33 -4.85 -11.56 9.84
N ARG A 34 -5.56 -10.48 9.50
CA ARG A 34 -6.58 -10.46 8.46
C ARG A 34 -6.09 -9.76 7.20
N GLY A 35 -4.82 -9.39 7.08
CA GLY A 35 -4.24 -8.74 5.91
C GLY A 35 -4.58 -7.25 5.76
N HIS A 36 -5.02 -6.57 6.82
CA HIS A 36 -5.24 -5.13 6.79
C HIS A 36 -4.03 -4.36 7.28
N VAL A 37 -3.86 -3.14 6.78
CA VAL A 37 -2.82 -2.22 7.26
C VAL A 37 -3.43 -1.11 8.11
N GLN A 38 -2.76 -0.75 9.19
CA GLN A 38 -3.21 0.26 10.15
C GLN A 38 -2.15 1.37 10.27
N THR A 39 -2.42 2.57 9.73
CA THR A 39 -1.49 3.71 9.81
C THR A 39 -1.67 4.56 11.07
N ASN A 40 -2.75 4.34 11.84
CA ASN A 40 -3.08 5.06 13.08
C ASN A 40 -3.17 6.59 12.97
N LYS A 41 -3.22 7.15 11.75
CA LYS A 41 -3.35 8.59 11.52
C LYS A 41 -4.79 8.95 11.19
N LYS A 42 -5.39 9.80 12.03
CA LYS A 42 -6.73 10.38 11.80
C LYS A 42 -6.66 11.45 10.70
N GLY A 43 -7.73 11.61 9.93
CA GLY A 43 -7.82 12.63 8.87
C GLY A 43 -7.19 12.23 7.53
N TRP A 44 -6.64 11.01 7.45
CA TRP A 44 -6.08 10.46 6.21
C TRP A 44 -7.12 9.76 5.34
N GLU A 45 -8.37 9.65 5.78
CA GLU A 45 -9.46 9.02 5.03
C GLU A 45 -9.75 9.65 3.65
N LYS A 46 -9.27 10.88 3.41
CA LYS A 46 -9.38 11.57 2.12
C LYS A 46 -8.23 11.24 1.16
N PHE A 47 -7.15 10.64 1.64
CA PHE A 47 -5.95 10.35 0.86
C PHE A 47 -5.97 8.92 0.32
N LYS A 48 -5.24 8.72 -0.77
CA LYS A 48 -4.98 7.39 -1.33
C LYS A 48 -3.64 6.89 -0.81
N ALA A 49 -3.51 5.58 -0.70
CA ALA A 49 -2.26 4.93 -0.36
C ALA A 49 -1.86 3.94 -1.43
N THR A 50 -0.56 3.87 -1.74
CA THR A 50 0.04 2.75 -2.43
C THR A 50 0.73 1.86 -1.41
N VAL A 51 0.42 0.57 -1.42
CA VAL A 51 1.04 -0.42 -0.55
C VAL A 51 1.95 -1.29 -1.40
N ILE A 52 3.18 -1.50 -0.95
CA ILE A 52 4.21 -2.28 -1.63
C ILE A 52 4.59 -3.42 -0.68
N LEU A 53 4.44 -4.66 -1.13
CA LEU A 53 4.86 -5.85 -0.39
C LEU A 53 6.23 -6.28 -0.92
N GLY A 54 7.26 -6.13 -0.08
CA GLY A 54 8.63 -6.49 -0.42
C GLY A 54 9.59 -5.31 -0.38
N THR A 55 10.72 -5.46 -1.08
CA THR A 55 11.80 -4.48 -1.11
C THR A 55 11.58 -3.43 -2.19
N PHE A 56 12.09 -2.23 -1.95
CA PHE A 56 12.14 -1.15 -2.93
C PHE A 56 13.43 -0.37 -2.73
N GLN A 57 13.84 0.38 -3.76
CA GLN A 57 14.94 1.33 -3.66
C GLN A 57 14.36 2.74 -3.58
N ASP A 58 14.61 3.40 -2.46
CA ASP A 58 14.22 4.79 -2.27
C ASP A 58 15.24 5.71 -2.93
N ASN A 59 14.75 6.65 -3.73
CA ASN A 59 15.53 7.76 -4.28
C ASN A 59 14.79 9.05 -3.91
N GLU A 60 15.51 10.17 -3.83
CA GLU A 60 14.97 11.47 -3.37
C GLU A 60 13.67 11.91 -4.05
N THR A 61 13.38 11.43 -5.27
CA THR A 61 12.21 11.83 -6.07
C THR A 61 11.33 10.66 -6.54
N PHE A 62 11.75 9.42 -6.32
CA PHE A 62 10.99 8.24 -6.73
C PHE A 62 11.38 6.99 -5.96
N ILE A 63 10.40 6.12 -5.78
CA ILE A 63 10.60 4.75 -5.32
C ILE A 63 10.70 3.83 -6.53
N GLU A 64 11.79 3.08 -6.61
CA GLU A 64 11.97 2.05 -7.63
C GLU A 64 11.61 0.68 -7.07
N VAL A 65 10.65 0.04 -7.72
CA VAL A 65 10.10 -1.25 -7.31
C VAL A 65 10.56 -2.32 -8.30
N PRO A 66 11.21 -3.41 -7.81
CA PRO A 66 11.68 -4.48 -8.69
C PRO A 66 10.53 -5.26 -9.31
N GLU A 67 10.85 -6.00 -10.37
CA GLU A 67 9.91 -6.91 -11.03
C GLU A 67 9.33 -7.92 -10.04
N ASN A 68 8.09 -8.33 -10.28
CA ASN A 68 7.33 -9.29 -9.45
C ASN A 68 6.98 -8.82 -8.02
N THR A 69 7.22 -7.55 -7.70
CA THR A 69 6.72 -6.99 -6.42
C THR A 69 5.23 -6.75 -6.50
N LEU A 70 4.50 -7.11 -5.44
CA LEU A 70 3.07 -6.84 -5.37
C LEU A 70 2.81 -5.43 -4.86
N ILE A 71 1.97 -4.72 -5.61
CA ILE A 71 1.61 -3.33 -5.34
C ILE A 71 0.09 -3.21 -5.35
N TRP A 72 -0.46 -2.54 -4.34
CA TRP A 72 -1.88 -2.23 -4.26
C TRP A 72 -2.08 -0.73 -4.16
N THR A 73 -3.08 -0.21 -4.86
CA THR A 73 -3.72 1.05 -4.46
C THR A 73 -4.85 0.76 -3.49
N CYS A 74 -4.79 1.39 -2.33
CA CYS A 74 -5.77 1.29 -1.27
C CYS A 74 -6.38 2.66 -0.96
N ASN A 75 -7.65 2.67 -0.58
CA ASN A 75 -8.25 3.82 0.08
C ASN A 75 -8.01 3.71 1.58
N ILE A 76 -7.67 4.83 2.21
CA ILE A 76 -7.59 4.90 3.67
C ILE A 76 -9.01 5.15 4.19
N THR A 77 -9.42 4.40 5.19
CA THR A 77 -10.74 4.55 5.83
C THR A 77 -10.62 5.33 7.14
N SER A 78 -11.77 5.67 7.73
CA SER A 78 -11.83 6.32 9.05
C SER A 78 -10.92 5.62 10.06
N ARG A 79 -10.12 6.38 10.81
CA ARG A 79 -9.08 5.90 11.75
C ARG A 79 -7.78 5.39 11.10
N GLY A 80 -7.54 5.64 9.82
CA GLY A 80 -6.27 5.29 9.18
C GLY A 80 -6.13 3.81 8.82
N ARG A 81 -7.23 3.08 8.67
CA ARG A 81 -7.21 1.67 8.29
C ARG A 81 -7.29 1.51 6.78
N LEU A 82 -6.41 0.74 6.17
CA LEU A 82 -6.45 0.42 4.75
C LEU A 82 -7.31 -0.84 4.51
N SER A 83 -7.79 -0.97 3.27
CA SER A 83 -8.42 -2.20 2.77
C SER A 83 -7.48 -3.41 2.89
N GLN A 84 -8.08 -4.59 2.99
CA GLN A 84 -7.37 -5.86 3.06
C GLN A 84 -6.51 -6.06 1.80
N LEU A 85 -5.26 -6.49 1.96
CA LEU A 85 -4.39 -6.83 0.85
C LEU A 85 -4.73 -8.25 0.37
N VAL A 86 -5.38 -8.32 -0.78
CA VAL A 86 -5.77 -9.58 -1.42
C VAL A 86 -5.25 -9.57 -2.85
N HIS A 87 -4.69 -10.70 -3.30
CA HIS A 87 -4.33 -10.94 -4.69
C HIS A 87 -4.60 -12.41 -5.01
N GLU A 88 -5.26 -12.69 -6.14
CA GLU A 88 -5.59 -14.06 -6.60
C GLU A 88 -6.28 -14.98 -5.57
N GLY A 89 -6.99 -14.42 -4.59
CA GLY A 89 -7.66 -15.17 -3.53
C GLY A 89 -6.80 -15.42 -2.29
N GLU A 90 -5.53 -15.05 -2.33
CA GLU A 90 -4.60 -15.06 -1.20
C GLU A 90 -4.72 -13.77 -0.37
N ILE A 91 -4.68 -13.91 0.95
CA ILE A 91 -4.67 -12.80 1.92
C ILE A 91 -3.25 -12.66 2.47
N TYR A 92 -2.65 -11.48 2.32
CA TYR A 92 -1.29 -11.20 2.80
C TYR A 92 -1.32 -10.72 4.25
N SER A 93 -1.37 -11.66 5.20
CA SER A 93 -1.42 -11.42 6.65
C SER A 93 -0.05 -11.54 7.33
N ASN A 94 0.23 -10.71 8.34
CA ASN A 94 1.53 -10.67 9.04
C ASN A 94 2.72 -10.44 8.10
N GLU A 95 2.48 -9.64 7.07
CA GLU A 95 3.45 -9.34 6.03
C GLU A 95 4.01 -7.93 6.21
N LYS A 96 5.33 -7.80 6.07
CA LYS A 96 5.99 -6.50 6.11
C LYS A 96 5.71 -5.73 4.83
N VAL A 97 5.09 -4.57 4.98
CA VAL A 97 4.68 -3.74 3.85
C VAL A 97 5.15 -2.30 4.02
N THR A 98 5.32 -1.66 2.88
CA THR A 98 5.57 -0.22 2.81
C THR A 98 4.31 0.46 2.30
N VAL A 99 3.85 1.47 3.03
CA VAL A 99 2.70 2.29 2.67
C VAL A 99 3.18 3.67 2.29
N LEU A 100 3.02 4.02 1.02
CA LEU A 100 3.18 5.37 0.51
C LEU A 100 1.82 6.06 0.54
N VAL A 101 1.66 7.07 1.38
CA VAL A 101 0.44 7.88 1.46
C VAL A 101 0.61 9.12 0.59
N HIS A 102 -0.29 9.26 -0.39
CA HIS A 102 -0.30 10.36 -1.35
C HIS A 102 -1.04 11.55 -0.76
N VAL A 103 -0.29 12.55 -0.29
CA VAL A 103 -0.85 13.76 0.31
C VAL A 103 -1.03 14.80 -0.79
N ILE A 104 -2.23 15.38 -0.87
CA ILE A 104 -2.60 16.45 -1.82
C ILE A 104 -2.56 17.79 -1.09
#